data_AF-A0A6J1SQT2-F1
#
_entry.id   AF-A0A6J1SQT2-F1
#
_cell.length_a   1.000
_cell.length_b   1.000
_cell.length_c   1.000
_cell.angle_alpha   90.00
_cell.angle_beta   90.00
_cell.angle_gamma   90.00
#
_symmetry.space_group_name_H-M   'P 1'
#
loop_
_entity.id
_entity.type
_entity.pdbx_description
1 polymer ?
#
loop_
_entity_poly.entity_id
_entity_poly.type
_entity_poly.pdbx_seq_one_letter_code
_entity_poly.pdbx_strand_id
1 'polypeptide(L)'
;MPLIQGRQYLWEIKMLSSIHGTDVVVGIGTAHVDLAAHSRKFIALLGNDAESWGYSYKGDIIHGGSREPYGPTFGKGSIVGVHLNMWTGTLEFYLNRQRLGVAFKIPKNQILFPMICSTMGNSAVRLVTTMSWAASLELTCLQSISSMPSLSDIPGLKAIWGRTFWWQQATEIKKKSEEPQSTEANYELEIISSGEEEQEKILRTRKVVRSITRRRQYAKLYY
;
A
#
# COMPACT_ATOMS: atom_id res chain seq x y z
N MET A 1 -2.72 5.79 -15.73
CA MET A 1 -1.59 6.37 -16.49
C MET A 1 -0.28 5.87 -15.90
N PRO A 2 0.81 5.78 -16.70
CA PRO A 2 2.11 5.39 -16.18
C PRO A 2 2.67 6.44 -15.22
N LEU A 3 3.53 6.00 -14.30
CA LEU A 3 4.29 6.85 -13.40
C LEU A 3 5.43 7.54 -14.17
N ILE A 4 5.59 8.83 -13.95
CA ILE A 4 6.51 9.69 -14.71
C ILE A 4 7.91 9.64 -14.06
N GLN A 5 8.93 9.60 -14.90
CA GLN A 5 10.33 9.65 -14.46
C GLN A 5 10.65 10.97 -13.72
N GLY A 6 11.63 10.93 -12.81
CA GLY A 6 12.05 12.10 -12.04
C GLY A 6 11.02 12.65 -11.06
N ARG A 7 10.03 11.83 -10.67
CA ARG A 7 9.06 12.14 -9.61
C ARG A 7 9.13 11.14 -8.47
N GLN A 8 8.66 11.56 -7.31
CA GLN A 8 8.35 10.65 -6.21
C GLN A 8 6.84 10.51 -6.07
N TYR A 9 6.38 9.32 -5.74
CA TYR A 9 4.98 8.98 -5.57
C TYR A 9 4.77 8.35 -4.21
N LEU A 10 3.72 8.75 -3.51
CA LEU A 10 3.23 8.08 -2.32
C LEU A 10 1.74 7.78 -2.52
N TRP A 11 1.35 6.52 -2.33
CA TRP A 11 -0.07 6.18 -2.23
C TRP A 11 -0.33 5.21 -1.09
N GLU A 12 -1.49 5.37 -0.45
CA GLU A 12 -1.92 4.56 0.68
C GLU A 12 -3.16 3.75 0.31
N ILE A 13 -3.14 2.46 0.62
CA ILE A 13 -4.25 1.53 0.42
C ILE A 13 -4.68 0.98 1.77
N LYS A 14 -5.92 1.24 2.15
CA LYS A 14 -6.56 0.64 3.33
C LYS A 14 -7.24 -0.67 2.96
N MET A 15 -6.91 -1.72 3.70
CA MET A 15 -7.57 -3.02 3.59
C MET A 15 -8.91 -2.96 4.33
N LEU A 16 -10.03 -3.22 3.64
CA LEU A 16 -11.37 -3.16 4.23
C LEU A 16 -11.91 -4.54 4.61
N SER A 17 -11.56 -5.56 3.83
CA SER A 17 -11.93 -6.95 4.09
C SER A 17 -10.87 -7.66 4.94
N SER A 18 -11.30 -8.65 5.73
CA SER A 18 -10.36 -9.59 6.33
C SER A 18 -9.69 -10.42 5.25
N ILE A 19 -8.40 -10.73 5.44
CA ILE A 19 -7.57 -11.42 4.47
C ILE A 19 -7.53 -12.90 4.81
N HIS A 20 -8.09 -13.72 3.92
CA HIS A 20 -8.21 -15.18 4.09
C HIS A 20 -7.86 -15.95 2.80
N GLY A 21 -7.42 -15.23 1.75
CA GLY A 21 -6.96 -15.86 0.51
C GLY A 21 -5.48 -16.20 0.56
N THR A 22 -5.02 -16.88 -0.48
CA THR A 22 -3.63 -17.31 -0.59
C THR A 22 -2.67 -16.13 -0.65
N ASP A 23 -3.01 -15.05 -1.36
CA ASP A 23 -2.15 -13.88 -1.51
C ASP A 23 -2.93 -12.58 -1.77
N VAL A 24 -2.58 -11.55 -1.00
CA VAL A 24 -2.82 -10.13 -1.30
C VAL A 24 -1.45 -9.46 -1.39
N VAL A 25 -1.18 -8.77 -2.49
CA VAL A 25 0.10 -8.12 -2.75
C VAL A 25 -0.13 -6.72 -3.28
N VAL A 26 0.56 -5.75 -2.68
CA VAL A 26 0.55 -4.34 -3.09
C VAL A 26 1.90 -4.01 -3.71
N GLY A 27 1.94 -3.29 -4.82
CA GLY A 27 3.21 -2.95 -5.45
C GLY A 27 3.10 -2.18 -6.74
N ILE A 28 4.02 -2.47 -7.65
CA ILE A 28 4.12 -1.85 -8.97
C ILE A 28 4.39 -2.92 -10.02
N GLY A 29 4.13 -2.58 -11.28
CA GLY A 29 4.55 -3.41 -12.40
C GLY A 29 4.59 -2.64 -13.70
N THR A 30 5.14 -3.28 -14.73
CA THR A 30 5.19 -2.75 -16.09
C THR A 30 3.86 -3.00 -16.83
N ALA A 31 3.78 -2.57 -18.09
CA ALA A 31 2.66 -2.93 -18.95
C ALA A 31 2.63 -4.43 -19.31
N HIS A 32 3.76 -5.13 -19.18
CA HIS A 32 3.94 -6.53 -19.61
C HIS A 32 3.53 -7.58 -18.57
N VAL A 33 3.14 -7.14 -17.37
CA VAL A 33 2.59 -8.04 -16.34
C VAL A 33 1.39 -8.80 -16.92
N ASP A 34 1.50 -10.13 -16.98
CA ASP A 34 0.46 -10.99 -17.53
C ASP A 34 -0.67 -11.21 -16.52
N LEU A 35 -1.69 -10.36 -16.63
CA LEU A 35 -2.90 -10.41 -15.82
C LEU A 35 -3.77 -11.66 -16.10
N ALA A 36 -3.57 -12.35 -17.23
CA ALA A 36 -4.46 -13.41 -17.72
C ALA A 36 -3.89 -14.82 -17.52
N ALA A 37 -2.57 -15.01 -17.64
CA ALA A 37 -1.91 -16.33 -17.54
C ALA A 37 -2.14 -17.02 -16.18
N HIS A 38 -2.36 -16.24 -15.12
CA HIS A 38 -2.50 -16.75 -13.76
C HIS A 38 -3.95 -16.80 -13.28
N SER A 39 -4.91 -16.54 -14.16
CA SER A 39 -6.35 -16.54 -13.85
C SER A 39 -6.88 -17.86 -13.28
N ARG A 40 -6.14 -18.98 -13.43
CA ARG A 40 -6.50 -20.33 -12.94
C ARG A 40 -5.64 -20.86 -11.78
N LYS A 41 -4.61 -20.13 -11.34
CA LYS A 41 -3.73 -20.53 -10.23
C LYS A 41 -3.89 -19.56 -9.05
N PHE A 42 -3.98 -20.08 -7.83
CA PHE A 42 -4.07 -19.26 -6.60
C PHE A 42 -2.68 -18.79 -6.15
N ILE A 43 -2.02 -17.98 -6.98
CA ILE A 43 -0.67 -17.46 -6.68
C ILE A 43 -0.67 -15.93 -6.68
N ALA A 44 0.26 -15.33 -5.95
CA ALA A 44 0.61 -13.92 -6.08
C ALA A 44 0.95 -13.60 -7.55
N LEU A 45 0.12 -12.77 -8.20
CA LEU A 45 0.39 -12.36 -9.58
C LEU A 45 1.56 -11.36 -9.62
N LEU A 46 1.57 -10.43 -8.67
CA LEU A 46 2.66 -9.46 -8.54
C LEU A 46 3.87 -10.13 -7.90
N GLY A 47 5.02 -9.96 -8.55
CA GLY A 47 6.32 -10.49 -8.14
C GLY A 47 6.63 -11.90 -8.67
N ASN A 48 5.69 -12.55 -9.38
CA ASN A 48 5.92 -13.88 -9.94
C ASN A 48 6.87 -13.88 -11.14
N ASP A 49 7.07 -12.72 -11.76
CA ASP A 49 7.96 -12.49 -12.89
C ASP A 49 8.85 -11.26 -12.64
N ALA A 50 9.70 -10.95 -13.62
CA ALA A 50 10.56 -9.77 -13.59
C ALA A 50 9.80 -8.45 -13.88
N GLU A 51 8.51 -8.52 -14.23
CA GLU A 51 7.71 -7.38 -14.68
C GLU A 51 6.99 -6.68 -13.51
N SER A 52 7.09 -7.22 -12.30
CA SER A 52 6.41 -6.68 -11.12
C SER A 52 7.20 -6.84 -9.83
N TRP A 53 6.93 -5.94 -8.88
CA TRP A 53 7.51 -5.90 -7.55
C TRP A 53 6.39 -5.69 -6.54
N GLY A 54 6.38 -6.45 -5.46
CA GLY A 54 5.28 -6.37 -4.50
C GLY A 54 5.64 -6.70 -3.07
N TYR A 55 4.81 -6.22 -2.16
CA TYR A 55 4.82 -6.54 -0.74
C TYR A 55 3.53 -7.28 -0.38
N SER A 56 3.70 -8.49 0.14
CA SER A 56 2.65 -9.44 0.45
C SER A 56 2.12 -9.25 1.87
N TYR A 57 0.84 -9.53 2.05
CA TYR A 57 0.19 -9.50 3.36
C TYR A 57 0.84 -10.42 4.40
N LYS A 58 1.64 -11.42 3.97
CA LYS A 58 2.38 -12.29 4.89
C LYS A 58 3.69 -11.69 5.40
N GLY A 59 4.07 -10.49 4.95
CA GLY A 59 5.31 -9.82 5.41
C GLY A 59 6.50 -9.92 4.45
N ASP A 60 6.32 -10.55 3.29
CA ASP A 60 7.40 -10.80 2.34
C ASP A 60 7.35 -9.83 1.16
N ILE A 61 8.52 -9.46 0.64
CA ILE A 61 8.65 -8.84 -0.68
C ILE A 61 8.80 -9.92 -1.75
N ILE A 62 8.23 -9.68 -2.94
CA ILE A 62 8.15 -10.65 -4.04
C ILE A 62 8.58 -9.99 -5.36
N HIS A 63 9.51 -10.63 -6.08
CA HIS A 63 9.98 -10.23 -7.41
C HIS A 63 10.70 -11.39 -8.12
N GLY A 64 10.50 -11.57 -9.43
CA GLY A 64 11.21 -12.58 -10.21
C GLY A 64 10.94 -14.02 -9.77
N GLY A 65 9.79 -14.27 -9.13
CA GLY A 65 9.46 -15.56 -8.51
C GLY A 65 10.14 -15.81 -7.16
N SER A 66 11.03 -14.91 -6.72
CA SER A 66 11.66 -14.96 -5.39
C SER A 66 10.78 -14.29 -4.34
N ARG A 67 10.92 -14.75 -3.10
CA ARG A 67 10.18 -14.26 -1.94
C ARG A 67 11.13 -14.13 -0.75
N GLU A 68 11.19 -12.94 -0.18
CA GLU A 68 12.15 -12.62 0.88
C GLU A 68 11.41 -11.93 2.05
N PRO A 69 11.72 -12.30 3.31
CA PRO A 69 11.18 -11.61 4.48
C PRO A 69 11.57 -10.13 4.46
N TYR A 70 10.62 -9.24 4.75
CA TYR A 70 10.86 -7.80 4.68
C TYR A 70 10.22 -7.02 5.83
N GLY A 71 8.97 -7.32 6.16
CA GLY A 71 8.22 -6.56 7.15
C GLY A 71 7.12 -7.36 7.83
N PRO A 72 6.31 -6.72 8.69
CA PRO A 72 5.22 -7.38 9.39
C PRO A 72 4.11 -7.87 8.44
N THR A 73 3.25 -8.77 8.91
CA THR A 73 2.02 -9.12 8.20
C THR A 73 1.02 -7.97 8.24
N PHE A 74 0.12 -7.87 7.27
CA PHE A 74 -0.98 -6.90 7.29
C PHE A 74 -2.33 -7.54 6.96
N GLY A 75 -3.43 -6.88 7.37
CA GLY A 75 -4.77 -7.45 7.34
C GLY A 75 -5.87 -6.39 7.30
N LYS A 76 -7.09 -6.77 7.70
CA LYS A 76 -8.22 -5.85 7.80
C LYS A 76 -7.85 -4.63 8.63
N GLY A 77 -8.18 -3.43 8.14
CA GLY A 77 -7.93 -2.18 8.84
C GLY A 77 -6.53 -1.61 8.62
N SER A 78 -5.55 -2.43 8.23
CA SER A 78 -4.20 -1.97 7.92
C SER A 78 -4.18 -0.99 6.75
N ILE A 79 -3.26 -0.02 6.81
CA ILE A 79 -2.95 0.91 5.73
C ILE A 79 -1.58 0.57 5.19
N VAL A 80 -1.51 0.10 3.93
CA VAL A 80 -0.25 -0.15 3.23
C VAL A 80 0.07 1.07 2.37
N GLY A 81 1.15 1.76 2.71
CA GLY A 81 1.70 2.84 1.89
C GLY A 81 2.77 2.32 0.95
N VAL A 82 2.85 2.91 -0.24
CA VAL A 82 3.90 2.65 -1.22
C VAL A 82 4.56 3.96 -1.57
N HIS A 83 5.88 4.03 -1.39
CA HIS A 83 6.69 5.15 -1.83
C HIS A 83 7.60 4.70 -2.97
N LEU A 84 7.39 5.29 -4.15
CA LEU A 84 8.23 5.04 -5.32
C LEU A 84 8.99 6.33 -5.66
N ASN A 85 10.31 6.27 -5.58
CA ASN A 85 11.19 7.31 -6.04
C ASN A 85 11.69 6.99 -7.45
N MET A 86 11.10 7.60 -8.47
CA MET A 86 11.48 7.42 -9.88
C MET A 86 12.76 8.19 -10.26
N TRP A 87 13.33 8.98 -9.33
CA TRP A 87 14.62 9.65 -9.56
C TRP A 87 15.79 8.74 -9.18
N THR A 88 15.73 8.15 -7.97
CA THR A 88 16.78 7.22 -7.50
C THR A 88 16.51 5.77 -7.88
N GLY A 89 15.27 5.45 -8.29
CA GLY A 89 14.85 4.08 -8.57
C GLY A 89 14.69 3.25 -7.30
N THR A 90 14.08 3.79 -6.25
CA THR A 90 13.84 3.05 -4.99
C THR A 90 12.36 2.85 -4.75
N LEU A 91 11.98 1.64 -4.33
CA LEU A 91 10.64 1.29 -3.89
C LEU A 91 10.66 0.91 -2.41
N GLU A 92 9.82 1.57 -1.64
CA GLU A 92 9.68 1.36 -0.20
C GLU A 92 8.22 1.18 0.16
N PHE A 93 7.96 0.42 1.23
CA PHE A 93 6.61 0.24 1.76
C PHE A 93 6.48 0.80 3.17
N TYR A 94 5.24 1.12 3.50
CA TYR A 94 4.83 1.60 4.81
C TYR A 94 3.70 0.72 5.32
N LEU A 95 3.71 0.41 6.60
CA LEU A 95 2.58 -0.23 7.26
C LEU A 95 2.07 0.69 8.36
N ASN A 96 0.80 1.06 8.28
CA ASN A 96 0.16 2.01 9.18
C ASN A 96 0.98 3.31 9.34
N ARG A 97 1.46 3.83 8.21
CA ARG A 97 2.28 5.06 8.09
C ARG A 97 3.68 4.96 8.68
N GLN A 98 4.09 3.76 9.07
CA GLN A 98 5.44 3.50 9.49
C GLN A 98 6.28 2.95 8.36
N ARG A 99 7.44 3.57 8.13
CA ARG A 99 8.40 3.16 7.11
C ARG A 99 9.00 1.80 7.41
N LEU A 100 9.02 0.89 6.43
CA LEU A 100 9.63 -0.44 6.55
C LEU A 100 11.04 -0.51 5.93
N GLY A 101 11.48 0.53 5.24
CA GLY A 101 12.80 0.62 4.59
C GLY A 101 12.75 0.32 3.09
N VAL A 102 13.90 0.32 2.43
CA VAL A 102 13.98 0.04 0.98
C VAL A 102 13.70 -1.43 0.72
N ALA A 103 12.66 -1.72 -0.07
CA ALA A 103 12.35 -3.08 -0.51
C ALA A 103 13.11 -3.43 -1.80
N PHE A 104 13.11 -2.52 -2.78
CA PHE A 104 13.71 -2.79 -4.09
C PHE A 104 14.44 -1.59 -4.66
N LYS A 105 15.48 -1.89 -5.43
CA LYS A 105 16.07 -0.98 -6.41
C LYS A 105 15.49 -1.31 -7.79
N ILE A 106 14.78 -0.36 -8.37
CA ILE A 106 14.07 -0.53 -9.63
C ILE A 106 15.02 -0.15 -10.78
N PRO A 107 15.08 -0.96 -11.86
CA PRO A 107 15.83 -0.60 -13.05
C PRO A 107 15.40 0.75 -13.61
N LYS A 108 16.36 1.53 -14.12
CA LYS A 108 16.09 2.84 -14.74
C LYS A 108 15.24 2.67 -16.00
N ASN A 109 14.57 3.75 -16.41
CA ASN A 109 13.78 3.85 -17.63
C ASN A 109 12.59 2.88 -17.74
N GLN A 110 12.11 2.35 -16.61
CA GLN A 110 10.90 1.53 -16.60
C GLN A 110 9.63 2.38 -16.65
N ILE A 111 8.66 1.90 -17.43
CA ILE A 111 7.30 2.46 -17.44
C ILE A 111 6.47 1.68 -16.43
N LEU A 112 6.22 2.30 -15.27
CA LEU A 112 5.66 1.62 -14.11
C LEU A 112 4.23 2.08 -13.82
N PHE A 113 3.45 1.18 -13.26
CA PHE A 113 2.08 1.41 -12.85
C PHE A 113 1.89 0.94 -11.40
N PRO A 114 1.11 1.67 -10.58
CA PRO A 114 0.69 1.17 -9.28
C PRO A 114 -0.24 -0.05 -9.47
N MET A 115 0.01 -1.12 -8.73
CA MET A 115 -0.72 -2.37 -8.85
C MET A 115 -1.07 -2.95 -7.48
N ILE A 116 -2.18 -3.68 -7.45
CA ILE A 116 -2.56 -4.56 -6.35
C ILE A 116 -3.17 -5.82 -6.93
N CYS A 117 -2.82 -6.98 -6.36
CA CYS A 117 -3.48 -8.24 -6.69
C CYS A 117 -4.06 -8.89 -5.42
N SER A 118 -5.19 -9.56 -5.60
CA SER A 118 -5.89 -10.29 -4.54
C SER A 118 -6.44 -11.58 -5.15
N THR A 119 -6.14 -12.72 -4.53
CA THR A 119 -6.76 -14.00 -4.91
C THR A 119 -8.09 -14.25 -4.17
N MET A 120 -8.55 -13.28 -3.37
CA MET A 120 -9.74 -13.39 -2.55
C MET A 120 -11.03 -13.06 -3.30
N GLY A 121 -12.08 -13.84 -3.03
CA GLY A 121 -13.45 -13.40 -3.31
C GLY A 121 -13.85 -12.25 -2.39
N ASN A 122 -14.57 -11.27 -2.93
CA ASN A 122 -15.11 -10.12 -2.18
C ASN A 122 -14.06 -9.32 -1.38
N SER A 123 -12.84 -9.21 -1.89
CA SER A 123 -11.86 -8.28 -1.32
C SER A 123 -12.25 -6.84 -1.63
N ALA A 124 -12.31 -6.01 -0.59
CA ALA A 124 -12.47 -4.58 -0.70
C ALA A 124 -11.21 -3.88 -0.18
N VAL A 125 -10.70 -2.95 -0.98
CA VAL A 125 -9.61 -2.05 -0.62
C VAL A 125 -10.03 -0.62 -0.93
N ARG A 126 -9.43 0.33 -0.24
CA ARG A 126 -9.68 1.76 -0.48
C ARG A 126 -8.37 2.51 -0.60
N LEU A 127 -8.22 3.23 -1.70
CA LEU A 127 -7.20 4.24 -1.82
C LEU A 127 -7.51 5.40 -0.85
N VAL A 128 -6.59 5.68 0.06
CA VAL A 128 -6.75 6.71 1.10
C VAL A 128 -6.07 8.01 0.70
N THR A 129 -4.82 7.91 0.26
CA THR A 129 -3.96 9.06 -0.03
C THR A 129 -3.23 8.79 -1.34
N THR A 130 -3.06 9.84 -2.15
CA THR A 130 -2.17 9.86 -3.30
C THR A 130 -1.47 11.19 -3.34
N MET A 131 -0.16 11.15 -3.45
CA MET A 131 0.67 12.35 -3.54
C MET A 131 1.79 12.10 -4.53
N SER A 132 2.24 13.17 -5.18
CA SER A 132 3.38 13.13 -6.09
C SER A 132 4.17 14.43 -6.02
N TRP A 133 5.48 14.33 -6.13
CA TRP A 133 6.40 15.47 -6.10
C TRP A 133 7.41 15.35 -7.23
N ALA A 134 7.80 16.48 -7.83
CA ALA A 134 8.98 16.50 -8.67
C ALA A 134 10.23 16.26 -7.81
N ALA A 135 11.20 15.51 -8.33
CA ALA A 135 12.49 15.42 -7.69
C ALA A 135 13.13 16.82 -7.66
N SER A 136 13.57 17.23 -6.48
CA SER A 136 14.25 18.51 -6.27
C SER A 136 15.35 18.35 -5.22
N LEU A 137 16.32 19.27 -5.27
CA LEU A 137 17.35 19.35 -4.24
C LEU A 137 16.72 19.61 -2.87
N GLU A 138 15.74 20.52 -2.81
CA GLU A 138 14.99 20.82 -1.59
C GLU A 138 14.39 19.55 -0.96
N LEU A 139 13.68 18.74 -1.75
CA LEU A 139 13.09 17.49 -1.27
C LEU A 139 14.16 16.52 -0.79
N THR A 140 15.28 16.40 -1.52
CA THR A 140 16.39 15.51 -1.16
C THR A 140 17.09 15.95 0.13
N CYS A 141 17.31 17.26 0.30
CA CYS A 141 17.85 17.83 1.52
C CYS A 141 16.90 17.59 2.69
N LEU A 142 15.60 17.83 2.52
CA LEU A 142 14.60 17.59 3.57
C LEU A 142 14.51 16.12 3.99
N GLN A 143 14.67 15.17 3.06
CA GLN A 143 14.76 13.73 3.35
C GLN A 143 16.07 13.36 4.08
N SER A 144 17.17 14.02 3.72
CA SER A 144 18.45 13.80 4.38
C SER A 144 18.42 14.33 5.82
N ILE A 145 17.81 15.50 6.02
CA ILE A 145 17.68 16.12 7.33
C ILE A 145 16.67 15.36 8.21
N SER A 146 15.60 14.79 7.65
CA SER A 146 14.63 14.00 8.42
C SER A 146 15.26 12.71 9.00
N SER A 147 16.36 12.25 8.40
CA SER A 147 17.15 11.14 8.90
C SER A 147 18.12 11.55 10.02
N MET A 148 18.20 12.84 10.38
CA MET A 148 19.06 13.39 11.42
C MET A 148 18.22 13.86 12.64
N PRO A 149 18.27 13.13 13.77
CA PRO A 149 17.47 13.47 14.95
C PRO A 149 17.77 14.84 15.56
N SER A 150 19.00 15.34 15.42
CA SER A 150 19.43 16.63 15.98
C SER A 150 18.80 17.84 15.28
N LEU A 151 18.39 17.67 14.01
CA LEU A 151 17.81 18.74 13.19
C LEU A 151 16.29 18.65 13.14
N SER A 152 15.68 17.54 13.58
CA SER A 152 14.23 17.33 13.52
C SER A 152 13.41 18.27 14.40
N ASP A 153 14.04 18.86 15.42
CA ASP A 153 13.37 19.68 16.44
C ASP A 153 13.39 21.19 16.17
N ILE A 154 13.97 21.64 15.06
CA ILE A 154 13.96 23.06 14.69
C ILE A 154 12.50 23.47 14.37
N PRO A 155 11.89 24.44 15.08
CA PRO A 155 10.45 24.72 14.98
C PRO A 155 9.95 25.02 13.56
N GLY A 156 10.70 25.81 12.80
CA GLY A 156 10.36 26.12 11.40
C GLY A 156 10.41 24.89 10.50
N LEU A 157 11.37 24.01 10.72
CA LEU A 157 11.52 22.78 9.95
C LEU A 157 10.46 21.74 10.33
N LYS A 158 10.13 21.64 11.63
CA LYS A 158 9.03 20.82 12.17
C LYS A 158 7.69 21.19 11.55
N ALA A 159 7.41 22.49 11.37
CA ALA A 159 6.20 22.95 10.70
C ALA A 159 6.15 22.53 9.22
N ILE A 160 7.28 22.64 8.50
CA ILE A 160 7.39 22.24 7.09
C ILE A 160 7.22 20.73 6.92
N TRP A 161 7.85 19.91 7.78
CA TRP A 161 7.69 18.46 7.73
C TRP A 161 6.28 18.00 8.12
N GLY A 162 5.68 18.58 9.15
CA GLY A 162 4.32 18.22 9.57
C GLY A 162 3.28 18.45 8.47
N ARG A 163 3.47 19.49 7.65
CA ARG A 163 2.61 19.77 6.49
C ARG A 163 2.95 18.92 5.27
N THR A 164 4.23 18.82 4.96
CA THR A 164 4.68 18.41 3.62
C THR A 164 5.27 17.03 3.59
N PHE A 165 5.69 16.43 4.71
CA PHE A 165 6.44 15.16 4.79
C PHE A 165 6.03 14.30 5.98
N TRP A 166 4.78 14.40 6.43
CA TRP A 166 4.29 13.66 7.60
C TRP A 166 4.49 12.14 7.49
N TRP A 167 4.57 11.59 6.27
CA TRP A 167 4.85 10.17 6.03
C TRP A 167 6.30 9.76 6.28
N GLN A 168 7.23 10.71 6.44
CA GLN A 168 8.63 10.40 6.74
C GLN A 168 8.93 10.32 8.23
N GLN A 169 7.99 10.71 9.10
CA GLN A 169 8.18 10.59 10.53
C GLN A 169 8.19 9.11 10.91
N ALA A 170 9.36 8.60 11.30
CA ALA A 170 9.48 7.28 11.89
C ALA A 170 8.73 7.28 13.22
N THR A 171 7.54 6.70 13.25
CA THR A 171 6.99 6.23 14.52
C THR A 171 7.73 4.94 14.85
N GLU A 172 8.50 4.90 15.93
CA GLU A 172 9.14 3.66 16.37
C GLU A 172 8.08 2.55 16.54
N ILE A 173 8.35 1.33 16.03
CA ILE A 173 7.59 0.15 16.46
C ILE A 173 7.96 0.01 17.94
N LYS A 174 7.04 0.37 18.84
CA LYS A 174 7.07 -0.23 20.17
C LYS A 174 6.86 -1.72 19.96
N LYS A 175 7.92 -2.51 20.09
CA LYS A 175 7.79 -3.97 20.21
C LYS A 175 6.80 -4.19 21.34
N LYS A 176 5.63 -4.74 21.02
CA LYS A 176 4.67 -5.10 22.06
C LYS A 176 5.33 -6.22 22.87
N SER A 177 5.83 -5.89 24.05
CA SER A 177 6.16 -6.85 25.09
C SER A 177 4.93 -7.70 25.35
N GLU A 178 5.15 -9.00 25.51
CA GLU A 178 4.14 -10.02 25.81
C GLU A 178 3.14 -9.51 26.86
N GLU A 179 1.85 -9.67 26.58
CA GLU A 179 0.78 -9.51 27.58
C GLU A 179 0.12 -10.87 27.86
N PRO A 180 -0.26 -11.14 29.12
CA PRO A 180 -0.62 -12.48 29.60
C PRO A 180 -2.05 -12.88 29.23
N GLN A 181 -2.33 -14.18 29.36
CA GLN A 181 -3.65 -14.81 29.17
C GLN A 181 -4.77 -14.25 30.07
N SER A 182 -6.01 -14.55 29.63
CA SER A 182 -7.35 -14.42 30.26
C SER A 182 -8.17 -13.22 29.75
N THR A 183 -9.48 -13.27 29.47
CA THR A 183 -10.53 -14.27 29.69
C THR A 183 -11.67 -13.97 28.69
N GLU A 184 -12.49 -14.97 28.36
CA GLU A 184 -13.65 -14.89 27.46
C GLU A 184 -14.70 -13.87 27.92
N ALA A 185 -15.31 -13.16 26.97
CA ALA A 185 -16.63 -12.57 27.11
C ALA A 185 -17.36 -12.64 25.76
N ASN A 186 -18.31 -13.56 25.68
CA ASN A 186 -19.27 -13.69 24.59
C ASN A 186 -20.16 -12.45 24.52
N TYR A 187 -20.25 -11.85 23.34
CA TYR A 187 -21.37 -11.00 22.97
C TYR A 187 -21.89 -11.44 21.61
N GLU A 188 -22.93 -12.28 21.64
CA GLU A 188 -23.86 -12.46 20.52
C GLU A 188 -24.56 -11.13 20.23
N LEU A 189 -24.67 -10.75 18.95
CA LEU A 189 -25.65 -9.76 18.51
C LEU A 189 -26.39 -10.28 17.27
N GLU A 190 -27.71 -10.24 17.42
CA GLU A 190 -28.76 -10.82 16.60
C GLU A 190 -28.82 -10.24 15.18
N ILE A 191 -29.21 -11.11 14.24
CA ILE A 191 -29.52 -10.74 12.85
C ILE A 191 -30.94 -10.21 12.81
N ILE A 192 -31.13 -8.93 12.45
CA ILE A 192 -32.43 -8.39 12.07
C ILE A 192 -32.42 -8.13 10.56
N SER A 193 -33.28 -8.87 9.85
CA SER A 193 -33.54 -8.70 8.42
C SER A 193 -34.74 -7.79 8.17
N SER A 194 -34.53 -6.70 7.44
CA SER A 194 -35.51 -5.96 6.63
C SER A 194 -34.70 -4.82 5.98
N GLY A 195 -34.90 -4.35 4.75
CA GLY A 195 -35.87 -4.50 3.67
C GLY A 195 -35.40 -3.45 2.65
N GLU A 196 -35.53 -3.72 1.35
CA GLU A 196 -35.05 -2.85 0.28
C GLU A 196 -35.88 -1.54 0.18
N GLU A 197 -35.24 -0.51 -0.40
CA GLU A 197 -35.78 0.78 -0.91
C GLU A 197 -35.63 2.05 -0.05
N GLU A 198 -35.24 3.12 -0.76
CA GLU A 198 -35.07 4.53 -0.38
C GLU A 198 -33.81 4.91 0.44
N GLN A 199 -32.94 5.85 0.07
CA GLN A 199 -33.05 6.91 -0.93
C GLN A 199 -31.66 7.40 -1.37
N GLU A 200 -31.56 7.55 -2.68
CA GLU A 200 -30.53 8.21 -3.44
C GLU A 200 -30.61 9.74 -3.23
N LYS A 201 -29.71 10.31 -2.43
CA LYS A 201 -29.35 11.75 -2.50
C LYS A 201 -28.11 12.04 -1.67
N ILE A 202 -26.97 12.14 -2.35
CA ILE A 202 -25.88 13.13 -2.16
C ILE A 202 -24.85 12.77 -3.23
N LEU A 203 -25.04 13.34 -4.42
CA LEU A 203 -24.05 13.35 -5.48
C LEU A 203 -23.15 14.57 -5.26
N ARG A 204 -22.01 14.38 -4.59
CA ARG A 204 -20.84 15.27 -4.70
C ARG A 204 -19.58 14.43 -4.86
N THR A 205 -19.05 14.52 -6.06
CA THR A 205 -17.86 13.94 -6.70
C THR A 205 -16.84 13.29 -5.75
N ARG A 206 -17.09 12.04 -5.38
CA ARG A 206 -16.12 11.11 -4.81
C ARG A 206 -15.97 9.96 -5.80
N LYS A 207 -14.80 9.79 -6.41
CA LYS A 207 -14.47 8.56 -7.17
C LYS A 207 -14.34 7.42 -6.16
N VAL A 208 -15.49 6.83 -5.80
CA VAL A 208 -15.54 5.50 -5.18
C VAL A 208 -15.22 4.53 -6.30
N VAL A 209 -14.12 3.79 -6.19
CA VAL A 209 -13.94 2.58 -7.00
C VAL A 209 -14.98 1.59 -6.49
N ARG A 210 -16.17 1.59 -7.12
CA ARG A 210 -17.24 0.65 -6.79
C ARG A 210 -16.84 -0.74 -7.27
N SER A 211 -17.14 -1.70 -6.40
CA SER A 211 -16.87 -3.13 -6.56
C SER A 211 -17.28 -3.64 -7.94
N ILE A 212 -16.35 -4.29 -8.62
CA ILE A 212 -16.68 -5.18 -9.73
C ILE A 212 -17.47 -6.34 -9.10
N THR A 213 -18.62 -6.68 -9.66
CA THR A 213 -19.43 -7.81 -9.20
C THR A 213 -19.24 -8.95 -10.19
N ARG A 214 -18.84 -10.10 -9.65
CA ARG A 214 -18.64 -11.42 -10.29
C ARG A 214 -17.42 -11.58 -11.21
N ARG A 215 -16.56 -12.52 -10.78
CA ARG A 215 -15.33 -13.08 -11.36
C ARG A 215 -14.03 -12.29 -11.05
N ARG A 216 -13.07 -13.05 -10.50
CA ARG A 216 -11.68 -12.78 -10.07
C ARG A 216 -11.12 -11.43 -10.52
N GLN A 217 -10.68 -10.59 -9.58
CA GLN A 217 -10.41 -9.17 -9.84
C GLN A 217 -8.93 -8.82 -9.71
N TYR A 218 -8.35 -8.44 -10.83
CA TYR A 218 -7.10 -7.69 -10.91
C TYR A 218 -7.45 -6.23 -11.17
N ALA A 219 -6.88 -5.30 -10.40
CA ALA A 219 -7.14 -3.89 -10.57
C ALA A 219 -5.83 -3.14 -10.85
N LYS A 220 -5.72 -2.58 -12.05
CA LYS A 220 -4.80 -1.46 -12.29
C LYS A 220 -5.43 -0.21 -11.69
N LEU A 221 -4.72 0.46 -10.78
CA LEU A 221 -5.19 1.71 -10.20
C LEU A 221 -5.00 2.81 -11.25
N TYR A 222 -6.10 3.23 -11.90
CA TYR A 222 -6.12 4.38 -12.79
C TYR A 222 -6.52 5.63 -11.98
N TYR A 223 -5.62 6.60 -11.94
CA TYR A 223 -5.89 7.96 -11.44
C TYR A 223 -6.46 8.83 -12.58
#